data_AF-A0A497Q5Q8-F1
#
_entry.id   AF-A0A497Q5Q8-F1
#
_cell.length_a   1.000
_cell.length_b   1.000
_cell.length_c   1.000
_cell.angle_alpha   90.00
_cell.angle_beta   90.00
_cell.angle_gamma   90.00
#
_symmetry.space_group_name_H-M   'P 1'
#
loop_
_entity.id
_entity.type
_entity.pdbx_description
1 polymer ?
#
loop_
_entity_poly.entity_id
_entity_poly.type
_entity_poly.pdbx_seq_one_letter_code
_entity_poly.pdbx_strand_id
1 'polypeptide(L)'
;MSVSKREKYSVKDLLNDLKKIEPSPSVLSKIGTELIYFEWSCCESELGSDHAVTKHLGDLLEFAQSGFEKRLVSGEFWRAKDTPRSALNEFAKGRPDEFLSHTLRRAPDYIYGLLKQAAKSRKKEIKEYKKVQRKIKKEIKADPDNPELWNQLRLLLWITGDYAESSKAFQTAKKLGWTSDATYLVAL
;
A
#
# COMPACT_ATOMS: atom_id res chain seq x y z
N MET A 1 -8.99 1.68 -14.69
CA MET A 1 -7.73 2.25 -14.19
C MET A 1 -6.66 2.02 -15.24
N SER A 2 -6.27 3.08 -15.97
CA SER A 2 -5.19 3.05 -16.97
C SER A 2 -3.95 3.73 -16.38
N VAL A 3 -2.82 3.06 -16.50
CA VAL A 3 -1.50 3.64 -16.28
C VAL A 3 -1.01 4.21 -17.61
N SER A 4 -0.31 5.34 -17.59
CA SER A 4 0.10 6.03 -18.81
C SER A 4 1.50 5.57 -19.22
N LYS A 5 1.70 5.18 -20.47
CA LYS A 5 3.05 5.01 -21.01
C LYS A 5 3.70 6.39 -21.11
N ARG A 6 4.96 6.51 -20.71
CA ARG A 6 5.74 7.75 -20.76
C ARG A 6 7.11 7.47 -21.37
N GLU A 7 7.73 8.51 -21.92
CA GLU A 7 9.11 8.46 -22.41
C GLU A 7 10.13 8.48 -21.28
N LYS A 8 9.77 9.06 -20.13
CA LYS A 8 10.55 9.07 -18.89
C LYS A 8 9.60 9.01 -17.70
N TYR A 9 10.05 8.48 -16.59
CA TYR A 9 9.30 8.49 -15.34
C TYR A 9 10.08 9.26 -14.30
N SER A 10 9.43 10.22 -13.66
CA SER A 10 9.89 10.76 -12.38
C SER A 10 9.36 9.94 -11.21
N VAL A 11 9.90 10.14 -10.00
CA VAL A 11 9.30 9.64 -8.76
C VAL A 11 7.85 10.09 -8.64
N LYS A 12 7.54 11.35 -8.98
CA LYS A 12 6.18 11.89 -8.97
C LYS A 12 5.24 11.14 -9.92
N ASP A 13 5.71 10.78 -11.12
CA ASP A 13 4.94 9.98 -12.07
C ASP A 13 4.60 8.59 -11.52
N LEU A 14 5.59 7.94 -10.93
CA LEU A 14 5.41 6.64 -10.26
C LEU A 14 4.36 6.73 -9.16
N LEU A 15 4.49 7.70 -8.25
CA LEU A 15 3.52 7.89 -7.16
C LEU A 15 2.11 8.18 -7.70
N ASN A 16 1.99 8.97 -8.77
CA ASN A 16 0.69 9.28 -9.37
C ASN A 16 0.03 8.06 -10.02
N ASP A 17 0.80 7.18 -10.64
CA ASP A 17 0.25 5.94 -11.18
C ASP A 17 -0.10 4.94 -10.07
N LEU A 18 0.69 4.85 -9.00
CA LEU A 18 0.34 4.06 -7.82
C LEU A 18 -0.97 4.56 -7.18
N LYS A 19 -1.19 5.88 -7.09
CA LYS A 19 -2.47 6.46 -6.61
C LYS A 19 -3.68 6.08 -7.48
N LYS A 20 -3.46 5.81 -8.77
CA LYS A 20 -4.51 5.30 -9.67
C LYS A 20 -4.71 3.80 -9.53
N ILE A 21 -3.65 3.05 -9.20
CA ILE A 21 -3.72 1.59 -8.96
C ILE A 21 -4.41 1.29 -7.62
N GLU A 22 -4.21 2.15 -6.63
CA GLU A 22 -4.60 1.93 -5.23
C GLU A 22 -4.05 0.59 -4.70
N PRO A 23 -2.72 0.47 -4.57
CA PRO A 23 -2.08 -0.81 -4.28
C PRO A 23 -2.47 -1.34 -2.90
N SER A 24 -2.54 -2.67 -2.82
CA SER A 24 -2.46 -3.42 -1.56
C SER A 24 -1.01 -3.40 -1.05
N PRO A 25 -0.77 -3.83 0.21
CA PRO A 25 0.58 -4.00 0.73
C PRO A 25 1.49 -4.88 -0.14
N SER A 26 1.00 -6.05 -0.59
CA SER A 26 1.71 -6.97 -1.47
C SER A 26 2.12 -6.32 -2.80
N VAL A 27 1.19 -5.61 -3.45
CA VAL A 27 1.47 -4.91 -4.71
C VAL A 27 2.49 -3.80 -4.52
N LEU A 28 2.37 -3.01 -3.44
CA LEU A 28 3.30 -1.92 -3.16
C LEU A 28 4.70 -2.45 -2.80
N SER A 29 4.81 -3.50 -2.00
CA SER A 29 6.07 -4.14 -1.62
C SER A 29 6.80 -4.72 -2.84
N LYS A 30 6.07 -5.28 -3.80
CA LYS A 30 6.64 -5.72 -5.09
C LYS A 30 7.25 -4.56 -5.88
N ILE A 31 6.57 -3.42 -5.96
CA ILE A 31 7.12 -2.20 -6.59
C ILE A 31 8.34 -1.69 -5.82
N GLY A 32 8.28 -1.70 -4.48
CA GLY A 32 9.40 -1.39 -3.60
C GLY A 32 10.64 -2.19 -3.97
N THR A 33 10.47 -3.51 -4.09
CA THR A 33 11.57 -4.45 -4.32
C THR A 33 12.12 -4.42 -5.75
N GLU A 34 11.25 -4.37 -6.77
CA GLU A 34 11.69 -4.49 -8.16
C GLU A 34 12.16 -3.16 -8.78
N LEU A 35 11.61 -2.03 -8.31
CA LEU A 35 11.90 -0.71 -8.85
C LEU A 35 12.60 0.19 -7.83
N ILE A 36 11.97 0.46 -6.68
CA ILE A 36 12.47 1.50 -5.75
C ILE A 36 13.82 1.10 -5.17
N TYR A 37 14.03 -0.18 -4.82
CA TYR A 37 15.31 -0.69 -4.33
C TYR A 37 16.44 -0.51 -5.34
N PHE A 38 16.17 -0.76 -6.63
CA PHE A 38 17.14 -0.54 -7.69
C PHE A 38 17.52 0.94 -7.83
N GLU A 39 16.53 1.83 -7.82
CA GLU A 39 16.78 3.28 -7.93
C GLU A 39 17.54 3.81 -6.72
N TRP A 40 17.16 3.36 -5.52
CA TRP A 40 17.87 3.67 -4.29
C TRP A 40 19.31 3.19 -4.34
N SER A 41 19.57 1.94 -4.73
CA SER A 41 20.94 1.39 -4.75
C SER A 41 21.84 2.08 -5.77
N CYS A 42 21.31 2.49 -6.92
CA CYS A 42 22.05 3.32 -7.87
C CYS A 42 22.38 4.70 -7.27
N CYS A 43 21.42 5.36 -6.63
CA CYS A 43 21.66 6.68 -6.02
C CYS A 43 22.62 6.59 -4.83
N GLU A 44 22.52 5.54 -4.02
CA GLU A 44 23.44 5.26 -2.92
C GLU A 44 24.89 5.14 -3.43
N SER A 45 25.10 4.38 -4.51
CA SER A 45 26.44 4.18 -5.07
C SER A 45 27.04 5.44 -5.72
N GLU A 46 26.21 6.35 -6.24
CA GLU A 46 26.69 7.48 -7.03
C GLU A 46 26.66 8.82 -6.29
N LEU A 47 25.64 9.04 -5.46
CA LEU A 47 25.41 10.28 -4.73
C LEU A 47 25.76 10.15 -3.25
N GLY A 48 25.85 8.92 -2.73
CA GLY A 48 26.07 8.61 -1.33
C GLY A 48 24.78 8.68 -0.48
N SER A 49 24.86 8.10 0.72
CA SER A 49 23.77 8.02 1.70
C SER A 49 23.24 9.38 2.14
N ASP A 50 24.09 10.41 2.12
CA ASP A 50 23.72 11.72 2.65
C ASP A 50 22.94 12.60 1.68
N HIS A 51 22.94 12.25 0.39
CA HIS A 51 22.26 12.99 -0.65
C HIS A 51 20.73 12.95 -0.47
N ALA A 52 20.06 14.08 -0.70
CA ALA A 52 18.62 14.24 -0.43
C ALA A 52 17.76 13.22 -1.21
N VAL A 53 18.07 13.01 -2.50
CA VAL A 53 17.40 12.01 -3.34
C VAL A 53 17.57 10.60 -2.79
N THR A 54 18.78 10.21 -2.40
CA THR A 54 19.07 8.88 -1.85
C THR A 54 18.30 8.65 -0.55
N LYS A 55 18.33 9.60 0.39
CA LYS A 55 17.56 9.52 1.65
C LYS A 55 16.06 9.32 1.40
N HIS A 56 15.46 10.11 0.52
CA HIS A 56 14.03 10.02 0.25
C HIS A 56 13.62 8.81 -0.59
N LEU A 57 14.51 8.27 -1.43
CA LEU A 57 14.31 6.96 -2.05
C LEU A 57 14.36 5.84 -0.99
N GLY A 58 15.24 5.95 -0.01
CA GLY A 58 15.27 5.08 1.17
C GLY A 58 13.96 5.12 1.96
N ASP A 59 13.46 6.33 2.27
CA ASP A 59 12.16 6.50 2.93
C ASP A 59 11.01 5.87 2.12
N LEU A 60 11.03 6.05 0.79
CA LEU A 60 10.02 5.47 -0.11
C LEU A 60 10.10 3.94 -0.12
N LEU A 61 11.33 3.40 -0.11
CA LEU A 61 11.57 1.96 -0.06
C LEU A 61 11.03 1.36 1.24
N GLU A 62 11.39 1.94 2.39
CA GLU A 62 10.91 1.50 3.70
C GLU A 62 9.39 1.57 3.79
N PHE A 63 8.81 2.69 3.34
CA PHE A 63 7.36 2.85 3.26
C PHE A 63 6.70 1.76 2.42
N ALA A 64 7.28 1.44 1.25
CA ALA A 64 6.72 0.46 0.33
C ALA A 64 6.86 -0.99 0.83
N GLN A 65 7.97 -1.33 1.49
CA GLN A 65 8.27 -2.70 1.91
C GLN A 65 7.58 -3.10 3.21
N SER A 66 7.43 -2.19 4.17
CA SER A 66 6.90 -2.54 5.50
C SER A 66 6.05 -1.43 6.15
N GLY A 67 6.41 -0.16 5.95
CA GLY A 67 5.75 0.96 6.60
C GLY A 67 4.25 1.02 6.30
N PHE A 68 3.86 0.88 5.03
CA PHE A 68 2.47 0.92 4.61
C PHE A 68 1.62 -0.21 5.23
N GLU A 69 2.13 -1.43 5.22
CA GLU A 69 1.44 -2.59 5.82
C GLU A 69 1.29 -2.43 7.32
N LYS A 70 2.37 -2.02 8.01
CA LYS A 70 2.37 -1.83 9.46
C LYS A 70 1.28 -0.84 9.89
N ARG A 71 1.12 0.28 9.18
CA ARG A 71 0.07 1.28 9.44
C ARG A 71 -1.34 0.73 9.21
N LEU A 72 -1.52 -0.14 8.21
CA LEU A 72 -2.80 -0.81 7.98
C LEU A 72 -3.14 -1.78 9.12
N VAL A 73 -2.21 -2.70 9.43
CA VAL A 73 -2.39 -3.78 10.41
C VAL A 73 -2.53 -3.23 11.82
N SER A 74 -1.76 -2.21 12.20
CA SER A 74 -1.84 -1.57 13.53
C SER A 74 -3.17 -0.85 13.79
N GLY A 75 -3.97 -0.63 12.74
CA GLY A 75 -5.22 0.10 12.85
C GLY A 75 -5.09 1.60 12.66
N GLU A 76 -3.95 2.11 12.16
CA GLU A 76 -3.79 3.53 11.86
C GLU A 76 -4.67 3.95 10.67
N PHE A 77 -4.78 3.10 9.64
CA PHE A 77 -5.71 3.28 8.53
C PHE A 77 -7.10 2.73 8.87
N TRP A 78 -7.82 3.43 9.74
CA TRP A 78 -9.17 3.02 10.14
C TRP A 78 -10.29 3.92 9.64
N ARG A 79 -10.01 5.18 9.30
CA ARG A 79 -11.06 6.09 8.83
C ARG A 79 -11.36 5.82 7.37
N ALA A 80 -12.58 6.12 6.93
CA ALA A 80 -12.99 5.96 5.54
C ALA A 80 -12.10 6.73 4.52
N LYS A 81 -11.45 7.81 4.97
CA LYS A 81 -10.53 8.61 4.15
C LYS A 81 -9.11 8.03 4.07
N ASP A 82 -8.75 7.12 4.96
CA ASP A 82 -7.41 6.55 5.09
C ASP A 82 -7.25 5.45 4.03
N THR A 83 -7.08 5.86 2.78
CA THR A 83 -6.98 5.02 1.57
C THR A 83 -5.52 4.88 1.11
N PRO A 84 -5.19 3.89 0.24
CA PRO A 84 -3.87 3.82 -0.40
C PRO A 84 -3.46 5.13 -1.08
N ARG A 85 -4.41 5.80 -1.75
CA ARG A 85 -4.19 7.10 -2.38
C ARG A 85 -3.83 8.17 -1.35
N SER A 86 -4.55 8.23 -0.24
CA SER A 86 -4.29 9.22 0.82
C SER A 86 -2.92 9.00 1.48
N ALA A 87 -2.53 7.75 1.72
CA ALA A 87 -1.22 7.41 2.29
C ALA A 87 -0.08 7.79 1.33
N LEU A 88 -0.24 7.58 0.03
CA LEU A 88 0.72 8.03 -0.99
C LEU A 88 0.77 9.56 -1.12
N ASN A 89 -0.36 10.25 -0.93
CA ASN A 89 -0.39 11.71 -0.89
C ASN A 89 0.33 12.25 0.35
N GLU A 90 0.10 11.63 1.51
CA GLU A 90 0.78 11.97 2.76
C GLU A 90 2.28 11.73 2.65
N PHE A 91 2.70 10.58 2.13
CA PHE A 91 4.11 10.29 1.89
C PHE A 91 4.80 11.36 1.04
N ALA A 92 4.13 11.81 -0.03
CA ALA A 92 4.66 12.80 -0.96
C ALA A 92 4.64 14.24 -0.40
N LYS A 93 3.85 14.51 0.63
CA LYS A 93 3.65 15.86 1.15
C LYS A 93 4.93 16.37 1.81
N GLY A 94 5.37 17.55 1.41
CA GLY A 94 6.56 18.19 1.97
C GLY A 94 7.89 17.57 1.53
N ARG A 95 7.87 16.61 0.58
CA ARG A 95 9.10 16.07 0.00
C ARG A 95 9.73 17.10 -0.95
N PRO A 96 11.07 17.18 -1.04
CA PRO A 96 11.75 18.11 -1.93
C PRO A 96 11.39 17.90 -3.40
N ASP A 97 11.32 19.00 -4.15
CA ASP A 97 11.07 18.95 -5.59
C ASP A 97 12.16 18.18 -6.34
N GLU A 98 13.41 18.26 -5.89
CA GLU A 98 14.52 17.48 -6.45
C GLU A 98 14.25 15.96 -6.39
N PHE A 99 13.76 15.46 -5.26
CA PHE A 99 13.37 14.06 -5.12
C PHE A 99 12.16 13.72 -5.99
N LEU A 100 11.11 14.56 -5.98
CA LEU A 100 9.88 14.28 -6.74
C LEU A 100 10.12 14.33 -8.26
N SER A 101 11.01 15.21 -8.71
CA SER A 101 11.39 15.39 -10.11
C SER A 101 12.49 14.42 -10.57
N HIS A 102 13.14 13.71 -9.64
CA HIS A 102 14.17 12.72 -9.95
C HIS A 102 13.67 11.70 -10.98
N THR A 103 14.40 11.61 -12.09
CA THR A 103 14.08 10.69 -13.19
C THR A 103 14.59 9.30 -12.86
N LEU A 104 13.69 8.33 -12.88
CA LEU A 104 14.00 6.92 -12.64
C LEU A 104 14.85 6.37 -13.79
N ARG A 105 15.88 5.60 -13.43
CA ARG A 105 16.89 5.06 -14.34
C ARG A 105 16.41 3.84 -15.10
N ARG A 106 15.50 3.05 -14.52
CA ARG A 106 14.91 1.90 -15.21
C ARG A 106 14.27 2.35 -16.52
N ALA A 107 14.42 1.53 -17.55
CA ALA A 107 13.84 1.79 -18.85
C ALA A 107 12.32 2.08 -18.73
N PRO A 108 11.77 3.10 -19.42
CA PRO A 108 10.36 3.47 -19.30
C PRO A 108 9.39 2.32 -19.63
N ASP A 109 9.76 1.44 -20.57
CA ASP A 109 9.00 0.26 -20.92
C ASP A 109 8.97 -0.79 -19.80
N TYR A 110 10.06 -0.93 -19.05
CA TYR A 110 10.11 -1.80 -17.87
C TYR A 110 9.17 -1.27 -16.78
N ILE A 111 9.26 0.04 -16.46
CA ILE A 111 8.41 0.67 -15.44
C ILE A 111 6.94 0.56 -15.84
N TYR A 112 6.60 0.86 -17.09
CA TYR A 112 5.24 0.72 -17.61
C TYR A 112 4.72 -0.73 -17.52
N GLY A 113 5.55 -1.70 -17.90
CA GLY A 113 5.23 -3.12 -17.80
C GLY A 113 4.95 -3.54 -16.35
N LEU A 114 5.81 -3.13 -15.43
CA LEU A 114 5.67 -3.39 -13.99
C LEU A 114 4.37 -2.78 -13.42
N LEU A 115 4.07 -1.52 -13.76
CA LEU A 115 2.82 -0.86 -13.35
C LEU A 115 1.57 -1.55 -13.91
N LYS A 116 1.61 -2.04 -15.15
CA LYS A 116 0.50 -2.83 -15.72
C LYS A 116 0.32 -4.16 -14.98
N GLN A 117 1.41 -4.83 -14.62
CA GLN A 117 1.35 -6.06 -13.83
C GLN A 117 0.80 -5.80 -12.43
N ALA A 118 1.22 -4.72 -11.77
CA ALA A 118 0.68 -4.28 -10.49
C ALA A 118 -0.84 -4.04 -10.58
N ALA A 119 -1.30 -3.29 -11.59
CA ALA A 119 -2.73 -3.06 -11.82
C ALA A 119 -3.51 -4.36 -12.07
N LYS A 120 -2.93 -5.33 -12.80
CA LYS A 120 -3.54 -6.65 -13.04
C LYS A 120 -3.63 -7.47 -11.75
N SER A 121 -2.54 -7.52 -10.98
CA SER A 121 -2.45 -8.25 -9.70
C SER A 121 -3.44 -7.68 -8.70
N ARG A 122 -3.53 -6.36 -8.60
CA ARG A 122 -4.50 -5.67 -7.75
C ARG A 122 -5.94 -6.06 -8.07
N LYS A 123 -6.32 -6.13 -9.35
CA LYS A 123 -7.66 -6.58 -9.76
C LYS A 123 -7.93 -8.03 -9.36
N LYS A 124 -6.93 -8.90 -9.47
CA LYS A 124 -7.03 -10.31 -9.08
C LYS A 124 -7.23 -10.43 -7.56
N GLU A 125 -6.42 -9.74 -6.77
CA GLU A 125 -6.53 -9.70 -5.31
C GLU A 125 -7.91 -9.22 -4.86
N ILE A 126 -8.45 -8.13 -5.41
CA ILE A 126 -9.81 -7.66 -5.08
C ILE A 126 -10.84 -8.78 -5.27
N LYS A 127 -10.75 -9.53 -6.37
CA LYS A 127 -11.67 -10.63 -6.66
C LYS A 127 -11.53 -11.77 -5.65
N GLU A 128 -10.31 -12.08 -5.23
CA GLU A 128 -10.00 -13.15 -4.28
C GLU A 128 -10.42 -12.76 -2.85
N TYR A 129 -10.03 -11.58 -2.37
CA TYR A 129 -10.40 -11.09 -1.05
C TYR A 129 -11.92 -10.88 -0.88
N LYS A 130 -12.66 -10.50 -1.94
CA LYS A 130 -14.13 -10.47 -1.88
C LYS A 130 -14.76 -11.85 -1.61
N LYS A 131 -14.10 -12.96 -2.00
CA LYS A 131 -14.57 -14.31 -1.66
C LYS A 131 -14.29 -14.61 -0.18
N VAL A 132 -13.11 -14.27 0.32
CA VAL A 132 -12.73 -14.44 1.73
C VAL A 132 -13.64 -13.62 2.63
N GLN A 133 -13.92 -12.37 2.27
CA GLN A 133 -14.84 -11.47 2.97
C GLN A 133 -16.23 -12.09 3.17
N ARG A 134 -16.75 -12.86 2.21
CA ARG A 134 -18.04 -13.54 2.35
C ARG A 134 -17.98 -14.69 3.37
N LYS A 135 -16.84 -15.36 3.52
CA LYS A 135 -16.65 -16.41 4.53
C LYS A 135 -16.57 -15.80 5.93
N ILE A 136 -15.73 -14.77 6.10
CA ILE A 136 -15.63 -14.03 7.36
C ILE A 136 -16.99 -13.48 7.80
N LYS A 137 -17.80 -12.93 6.87
CA LYS A 137 -19.17 -12.48 7.19
C LYS A 137 -20.11 -13.60 7.65
N LYS A 138 -19.87 -14.86 7.29
CA LYS A 138 -20.63 -16.01 7.82
C LYS A 138 -20.13 -16.41 9.19
N GLU A 139 -18.82 -16.38 9.41
CA GLU A 139 -18.20 -16.67 10.71
C GLU A 139 -18.66 -15.65 11.76
N ILE A 140 -18.70 -14.36 11.43
CA ILE A 140 -19.25 -13.30 12.31
C ILE A 140 -20.72 -13.54 12.67
N LYS A 141 -21.52 -14.19 11.80
CA LYS A 141 -22.91 -14.52 12.16
C LYS A 141 -23.00 -15.64 13.19
N ALA A 142 -22.00 -16.54 13.22
CA ALA A 142 -21.93 -17.62 14.19
C ALA A 142 -21.29 -17.16 15.51
N ASP A 143 -20.32 -16.24 15.42
CA ASP A 143 -19.57 -15.70 16.56
C ASP A 143 -19.44 -14.16 16.43
N PRO A 144 -20.51 -13.42 16.76
CA PRO A 144 -20.58 -11.97 16.55
C PRO A 144 -19.71 -11.17 17.52
N ASP A 145 -19.33 -11.75 18.65
CA ASP A 145 -18.60 -11.07 19.73
C ASP A 145 -17.08 -11.25 19.61
N ASN A 146 -16.61 -11.94 18.58
CA ASN A 146 -15.18 -12.17 18.35
C ASN A 146 -14.50 -10.95 17.70
N PRO A 147 -13.65 -10.21 18.46
CA PRO A 147 -13.00 -9.01 17.95
C PRO A 147 -12.10 -9.26 16.74
N GLU A 148 -11.50 -10.44 16.64
CA GLU A 148 -10.55 -10.75 15.56
C GLU A 148 -11.27 -10.93 14.23
N LEU A 149 -12.44 -11.57 14.20
CA LEU A 149 -13.24 -11.68 12.97
C LEU A 149 -13.62 -10.31 12.41
N TRP A 150 -13.94 -9.35 13.28
CA TRP A 150 -14.22 -7.98 12.88
C TRP A 150 -12.98 -7.24 12.35
N ASN A 151 -11.79 -7.48 12.94
CA ASN A 151 -10.54 -6.94 12.42
C ASN A 151 -10.16 -7.55 11.06
N GLN A 152 -10.31 -8.87 10.89
CA GLN A 152 -10.11 -9.53 9.60
C GLN A 152 -11.08 -8.98 8.54
N LEU A 153 -12.35 -8.80 8.91
CA LEU A 153 -13.34 -8.18 8.03
C LEU A 153 -12.93 -6.75 7.64
N ARG A 154 -12.45 -5.95 8.60
CA ARG A 154 -11.93 -4.59 8.33
C ARG A 154 -10.82 -4.63 7.29
N LEU A 155 -9.81 -5.47 7.47
CA LEU A 155 -8.66 -5.56 6.57
C LEU A 155 -9.11 -5.95 5.16
N LEU A 156 -9.98 -6.95 5.05
CA LEU A 156 -10.54 -7.39 3.77
C LEU A 156 -11.35 -6.27 3.10
N LEU A 157 -12.21 -5.57 3.83
CA LEU A 157 -12.98 -4.43 3.33
C LEU A 157 -12.07 -3.29 2.86
N TRP A 158 -11.00 -3.00 3.61
CA TRP A 158 -10.04 -1.97 3.23
C TRP A 158 -9.33 -2.35 1.93
N ILE A 159 -8.83 -3.59 1.85
CA ILE A 159 -8.19 -4.12 0.65
C ILE A 159 -9.18 -4.19 -0.51
N THR A 160 -10.49 -4.35 -0.32
CA THR A 160 -11.45 -4.36 -1.44
C THR A 160 -11.96 -2.98 -1.83
N GLY A 161 -11.55 -1.93 -1.12
CA GLY A 161 -11.92 -0.53 -1.36
C GLY A 161 -13.23 -0.09 -0.69
N ASP A 162 -13.80 -0.93 0.17
CA ASP A 162 -15.04 -0.66 0.91
C ASP A 162 -14.71 0.09 2.23
N TYR A 163 -14.05 1.25 2.12
CA TYR A 163 -13.40 1.93 3.26
C TYR A 163 -14.38 2.39 4.37
N ALA A 164 -15.60 2.79 4.01
CA ALA A 164 -16.61 3.18 4.99
C ALA A 164 -17.04 1.99 5.87
N GLU A 165 -17.18 0.83 5.25
CA GLU A 165 -17.58 -0.40 5.96
C GLU A 165 -16.39 -0.96 6.74
N SER A 166 -15.18 -0.83 6.20
CA SER A 166 -13.94 -1.13 6.93
C SER A 166 -13.85 -0.33 8.22
N SER A 167 -14.13 0.98 8.16
CA SER A 167 -14.14 1.85 9.35
C SER A 167 -15.16 1.40 10.40
N LYS A 168 -16.36 0.99 9.99
CA LYS A 168 -17.38 0.46 10.92
C LYS A 168 -16.92 -0.85 11.55
N ALA A 169 -16.36 -1.77 10.75
CA ALA A 169 -15.84 -3.04 11.25
C ALA A 169 -14.71 -2.84 12.27
N PHE A 170 -13.82 -1.85 12.05
CA PHE A 170 -12.79 -1.51 13.05
C PHE A 170 -13.39 -1.02 14.37
N GLN A 171 -14.39 -0.16 14.31
CA GLN A 171 -15.05 0.35 15.51
C GLN A 171 -15.71 -0.78 16.29
N THR A 172 -16.33 -1.74 15.59
CA THR A 172 -16.87 -2.94 16.23
C THR A 172 -15.77 -3.79 16.86
N ALA A 173 -14.68 -4.07 16.13
CA ALA A 173 -13.53 -4.81 16.65
C ALA A 173 -12.98 -4.16 17.93
N LYS A 174 -12.80 -2.83 17.93
CA LYS A 174 -12.34 -2.06 19.09
C LYS A 174 -13.31 -2.12 20.28
N LYS A 175 -14.62 -2.03 20.04
CA LYS A 175 -15.64 -2.17 21.09
C LYS A 175 -15.62 -3.57 21.73
N LEU A 176 -15.30 -4.60 20.96
CA LEU A 176 -15.17 -5.99 21.40
C LEU A 176 -13.80 -6.31 22.00
N GLY A 177 -12.91 -5.32 22.16
CA GLY A 177 -11.63 -5.51 22.83
C GLY A 177 -10.43 -5.79 21.92
N TRP A 178 -10.54 -5.58 20.60
CA TRP A 178 -9.38 -5.75 19.69
C TRP A 178 -8.24 -4.78 20.04
N THR A 179 -7.03 -5.32 20.21
CA THR A 179 -5.78 -4.57 20.41
C THR A 179 -4.75 -4.95 19.36
N SER A 180 -3.85 -4.03 19.03
CA SER A 180 -2.73 -4.29 18.12
C SER A 180 -1.73 -5.30 18.70
N ASP A 181 -1.73 -5.47 20.03
CA ASP A 181 -0.79 -6.35 20.73
C ASP A 181 -1.26 -7.82 20.70
N ALA A 182 -2.56 -8.03 20.44
CA ALA A 182 -3.15 -9.36 20.22
C ALA A 182 -2.89 -9.90 18.79
N THR A 183 -2.15 -9.17 17.95
CA THR A 183 -1.95 -9.53 16.54
C THR A 183 -0.95 -10.68 16.42
N TYR A 184 -1.44 -11.90 16.21
CA TYR A 184 -0.68 -12.86 15.42
C TYR A 184 -0.64 -12.31 14.00
N LEU A 185 0.55 -11.99 13.49
CA LEU A 185 0.73 -11.60 12.09
C LEU A 185 0.05 -12.66 11.21
N VAL A 186 -1.14 -12.34 10.70
CA VAL A 186 -1.85 -13.25 9.80
C VAL A 186 -1.10 -13.15 8.47
N ALA A 187 -0.22 -14.13 8.24
CA ALA A 187 0.18 -14.49 6.90
C ALA A 187 -1.11 -14.92 6.16
N LEU A 188 -1.72 -13.98 5.43
CA LEU A 188 -2.78 -14.24 4.48
C LEU A 188 -2.20 -14.72 3.14
#